data_AF-A0A5C8L8G5-F1
#
_entry.id   AF-A0A5C8L8G5-F1
#
_cell.length_a   1.000
_cell.length_b   1.000
_cell.length_c   1.000
_cell.angle_alpha   90.00
_cell.angle_beta   90.00
_cell.angle_gamma   90.00
#
_symmetry.space_group_name_H-M   'P 1'
#
loop_
_entity.id
_entity.type
_entity.pdbx_description
1 polymer ?
#
loop_
_entity_poly.entity_id
_entity_poly.type
_entity_poly.pdbx_seq_one_letter_code
_entity_poly.pdbx_strand_id
1 'polypeptide(L)'
;MRKLNGYEDLRNLQRDFALEFKKNAPHEIITADLNTYLMFISGLASGGLQSQLEDALERFNMKKWLEKSFYDWFPKYRFLETWDLTHYSALNADLTFFNQARSMMLEVIREVESNRTRN
;
A
#
# COMPACT_ATOMS: atom_id res chain seq x y z
N MET A 1 10.80 4.06 20.61
CA MET A 1 11.36 3.23 19.51
C MET A 1 10.38 2.09 19.26
N ARG A 2 9.55 2.16 18.21
CA ARG A 2 8.53 1.14 17.92
C ARG A 2 9.29 -0.14 17.52
N LYS A 3 9.10 -1.25 18.24
CA LYS A 3 9.73 -2.54 17.88
C LYS A 3 9.36 -2.89 16.45
N LEU A 4 10.30 -3.48 15.72
CA LEU A 4 10.22 -3.97 14.34
C LEU A 4 9.25 -5.16 14.16
N ASN A 5 8.09 -5.14 14.84
CA ASN A 5 7.15 -6.27 14.93
C ASN A 5 6.58 -6.66 13.55
N GLY A 6 6.48 -5.72 12.61
CA GLY A 6 6.01 -6.01 11.25
C GLY A 6 6.90 -6.98 10.48
N TYR A 7 8.22 -6.96 10.71
CA TYR A 7 9.13 -7.90 10.05
C TYR A 7 9.04 -9.33 10.62
N GLU A 8 8.70 -9.47 11.90
CA GLU A 8 8.45 -10.78 12.50
C GLU A 8 7.15 -11.38 11.98
N ASP A 9 6.10 -10.56 11.88
CA ASP A 9 4.82 -10.96 11.29
C ASP A 9 4.99 -11.39 9.82
N LEU A 10 5.79 -10.68 9.03
CA LEU A 10 6.09 -11.09 7.65
C LEU A 10 6.84 -12.42 7.58
N ARG A 11 7.79 -12.67 8.48
CA ARG A 11 8.49 -13.97 8.56
C ARG A 11 7.51 -15.10 8.91
N ASN A 12 6.62 -14.87 9.87
CA ASN A 12 5.60 -15.84 10.25
C ASN A 12 4.63 -16.09 9.10
N LEU A 13 4.13 -15.04 8.44
CA LEU A 13 3.29 -15.15 7.25
C LEU A 13 3.95 -15.99 6.16
N GLN A 14 5.21 -15.72 5.83
CA GLN A 14 5.93 -16.48 4.80
C GLN A 14 6.13 -17.95 5.19
N ARG A 15 6.30 -18.25 6.48
CA ARG A 15 6.40 -19.62 6.97
C ARG A 15 5.05 -20.35 6.90
N ASP A 16 3.99 -19.69 7.36
CA ASP A 16 2.67 -20.30 7.47
C ASP A 16 2.05 -20.56 6.09
N PHE A 17 2.34 -19.70 5.10
CA PHE A 17 1.90 -19.82 3.70
C PHE A 17 3.00 -20.27 2.74
N ALA A 18 3.99 -21.03 3.23
CA ALA A 18 5.20 -21.36 2.46
C ALA A 18 4.89 -22.05 1.12
N LEU A 19 3.84 -22.88 1.05
CA LEU A 19 3.44 -23.57 -0.18
C LEU A 19 2.83 -22.60 -1.21
N GLU A 20 1.98 -21.68 -0.74
CA GLU A 20 1.35 -20.66 -1.56
C GLU A 20 2.38 -19.66 -2.08
N PHE A 21 3.33 -19.23 -1.25
CA PHE A 21 4.46 -18.41 -1.68
C PHE A 21 5.31 -19.14 -2.72
N LYS A 22 5.63 -20.41 -2.50
CA LYS A 22 6.38 -21.21 -3.48
C LYS A 22 5.63 -21.35 -4.81
N LYS A 23 4.29 -21.44 -4.77
CA LYS A 23 3.46 -21.58 -5.97
C LYS A 23 3.31 -20.28 -6.74
N ASN A 24 3.05 -19.17 -6.04
CA ASN A 24 2.62 -17.91 -6.65
C ASN A 24 3.75 -16.88 -6.76
N ALA A 25 4.78 -16.97 -5.92
CA ALA A 25 5.89 -16.01 -5.84
C ALA A 25 7.25 -16.69 -5.52
N PRO A 26 7.71 -17.69 -6.31
CA PRO A 26 8.79 -18.62 -5.94
C PRO A 26 10.19 -18.03 -5.68
N HIS A 27 10.44 -16.76 -5.98
CA HIS A 27 11.76 -16.13 -5.86
C HIS A 27 11.70 -14.73 -5.24
N GLU A 28 10.57 -14.40 -4.63
CA GLU A 28 10.24 -13.02 -4.30
C GLU A 28 10.37 -12.74 -2.81
N ILE A 29 10.70 -11.50 -2.50
CA ILE A 29 10.79 -10.99 -1.13
C ILE A 29 9.59 -10.08 -0.89
N ILE A 30 8.51 -10.63 -0.33
CA ILE A 30 7.28 -9.85 -0.03
C ILE A 30 7.57 -8.61 0.80
N THR A 31 8.56 -8.67 1.68
CA THR A 31 9.04 -7.53 2.45
C THR A 31 9.52 -6.37 1.58
N ALA A 32 10.22 -6.64 0.47
CA ALA A 32 10.70 -5.60 -0.44
C ALA A 32 9.53 -4.94 -1.17
N ASP A 33 8.63 -5.75 -1.73
CA ASP A 33 7.43 -5.27 -2.42
C ASP A 33 6.50 -4.47 -1.50
N LEU A 34 6.29 -4.96 -0.28
CA LEU A 34 5.52 -4.25 0.74
C LEU A 34 6.19 -2.92 1.07
N ASN A 35 7.50 -2.91 1.35
CA ASN A 35 8.22 -1.68 1.62
C ASN A 35 8.10 -0.67 0.48
N THR A 36 8.19 -1.10 -0.78
CA THR A 36 7.97 -0.23 -1.95
C THR A 36 6.58 0.41 -1.92
N TYR A 37 5.53 -0.38 -1.67
CA TYR A 37 4.16 0.13 -1.57
C TYR A 37 3.99 1.13 -0.41
N LEU A 38 4.47 0.79 0.79
CA LEU A 38 4.36 1.66 1.97
C LEU A 38 5.17 2.95 1.79
N MET A 39 6.37 2.87 1.20
CA MET A 39 7.21 4.05 0.93
C MET A 39 6.56 5.00 -0.08
N PHE A 40 5.88 4.49 -1.11
CA PHE A 40 5.13 5.32 -2.04
C PHE A 40 4.07 6.17 -1.31
N ILE A 41 3.25 5.53 -0.47
CA ILE A 41 2.21 6.21 0.32
C ILE A 41 2.85 7.16 1.33
N SER A 42 3.90 6.74 2.03
CA SER A 42 4.61 7.56 3.00
C SER A 42 5.22 8.82 2.38
N GLY A 43 5.82 8.71 1.19
CA GLY A 43 6.45 9.84 0.50
C GLY A 43 5.43 10.89 0.05
N LEU A 44 4.25 10.44 -0.36
CA LEU A 44 3.13 11.34 -0.65
C LEU A 44 2.63 12.03 0.62
N ALA A 45 2.41 11.26 1.69
CA ALA A 45 1.94 11.78 2.97
C ALA A 45 2.93 12.78 3.62
N SER A 46 4.23 12.65 3.36
CA SER A 46 5.27 13.56 3.89
C SER A 46 5.47 14.84 3.07
N GLY A 47 4.58 15.13 2.11
CA GLY A 47 4.60 16.38 1.34
C GLY A 47 4.61 16.18 -0.19
N GLY A 48 4.91 14.97 -0.68
CA GLY A 48 4.86 14.67 -2.11
C GLY A 48 3.46 14.83 -2.73
N LEU A 49 2.41 14.67 -1.92
CA LEU A 49 1.04 14.91 -2.35
C LEU A 49 0.84 16.37 -2.79
N GLN A 50 1.28 17.33 -1.99
CA GLN A 50 1.06 18.75 -2.30
C GLN A 50 1.77 19.17 -3.59
N SER A 51 3.03 18.74 -3.79
CA SER A 51 3.77 19.06 -5.01
C SER A 51 3.10 18.49 -6.26
N GLN A 52 2.57 17.28 -6.18
CA GLN A 52 1.94 16.60 -7.32
C GLN A 52 0.50 17.06 -7.57
N LEU A 53 -0.14 17.74 -6.62
CA LEU A 53 -1.52 18.23 -6.78
C LEU A 53 -1.61 19.43 -7.72
N GLU A 54 -0.53 20.18 -7.94
CA GLU A 54 -0.52 21.39 -8.77
C GLU A 54 -0.55 21.06 -10.27
N ASP A 55 0.28 20.11 -10.69
CA ASP A 55 0.36 19.65 -12.08
C ASP A 55 -0.71 18.59 -12.40
N ALA A 56 -1.37 18.71 -13.55
CA ALA A 56 -2.46 17.81 -13.93
C ALA A 56 -1.97 16.40 -14.31
N LEU A 57 -0.81 16.29 -14.96
CA LEU A 57 -0.22 15.02 -15.36
C LEU A 57 0.32 14.27 -14.16
N GLU A 58 1.02 14.95 -13.26
CA GLU A 58 1.49 14.36 -11.99
C GLU A 58 0.32 13.88 -11.13
N ARG A 59 -0.72 14.70 -10.96
CA ARG A 59 -1.93 14.31 -10.23
C ARG A 59 -2.60 13.08 -10.83
N PHE A 60 -2.73 13.02 -12.16
CA PHE A 60 -3.30 11.85 -12.85
C PHE A 60 -2.47 10.58 -12.62
N ASN A 61 -1.14 10.67 -12.77
CA ASN A 61 -0.24 9.53 -12.56
C ASN A 61 -0.24 9.06 -11.11
N MET A 62 -0.19 9.99 -10.16
CA MET A 62 -0.29 9.71 -8.72
C MET A 62 -1.59 8.99 -8.39
N LYS A 63 -2.73 9.53 -8.85
CA LYS A 63 -4.07 8.97 -8.61
C LYS A 63 -4.18 7.54 -9.11
N LYS A 64 -3.70 7.25 -10.33
CA LYS A 64 -3.69 5.90 -10.91
C LYS A 64 -3.00 4.87 -10.01
N TRP A 65 -1.96 5.28 -9.29
CA TRP A 65 -1.22 4.41 -8.38
C TRP A 65 -1.87 4.32 -6.99
N LEU A 66 -2.45 5.42 -6.49
CA LEU A 66 -3.22 5.43 -5.24
C LEU A 66 -4.53 4.63 -5.33
N GLU A 67 -5.15 4.54 -6.49
CA GLU A 67 -6.37 3.73 -6.70
C GLU A 67 -6.11 2.22 -6.53
N LYS A 68 -4.86 1.78 -6.69
CA LYS A 68 -4.47 0.38 -6.58
C LYS A 68 -4.13 -0.01 -5.15
N SER A 69 -4.68 -1.13 -4.67
CA SER A 69 -4.28 -1.76 -3.41
C SER A 69 -2.89 -2.40 -3.53
N PHE A 70 -2.31 -2.84 -2.41
CA PHE A 70 -1.09 -3.64 -2.41
C PHE A 70 -1.18 -4.83 -3.38
N TYR A 71 -2.32 -5.53 -3.40
CA TYR A 71 -2.55 -6.70 -4.25
C TYR A 71 -2.78 -6.35 -5.73
N ASP A 72 -3.09 -5.09 -6.05
CA ASP A 72 -3.16 -4.61 -7.43
C ASP A 72 -1.78 -4.19 -7.97
N TRP A 73 -0.89 -3.74 -7.08
CA TRP A 73 0.53 -3.53 -7.41
C TRP A 73 1.25 -4.86 -7.59
N PHE A 74 0.97 -5.82 -6.71
CA PHE A 74 1.64 -7.11 -6.66
C PHE A 74 0.63 -8.28 -6.70
N PRO A 75 0.04 -8.57 -7.88
CA PRO A 75 -1.01 -9.59 -8.02
C PRO A 75 -0.61 -11.00 -7.56
N LYS A 76 0.70 -11.29 -7.54
CA LYS A 76 1.28 -12.56 -7.05
C LYS A 76 0.94 -12.86 -5.58
N TYR A 77 0.54 -11.86 -4.80
CA TYR A 77 0.13 -12.01 -3.40
C TYR A 77 -1.39 -12.05 -3.18
N ARG A 78 -2.21 -12.02 -4.24
CA ARG A 78 -3.68 -12.06 -4.13
C ARG A 78 -4.21 -13.30 -3.39
N PHE A 79 -3.44 -14.38 -3.35
CA PHE A 79 -3.80 -15.55 -2.54
C PHE A 79 -3.95 -15.23 -1.04
N LEU A 80 -3.38 -14.13 -0.56
CA LEU A 80 -3.53 -13.67 0.83
C LEU A 80 -4.89 -12.98 1.07
N GLU A 81 -5.58 -12.49 0.03
CA GLU A 81 -6.87 -11.80 0.17
C GLU A 81 -7.97 -12.69 0.74
N THR A 82 -7.84 -14.01 0.61
CA THR A 82 -8.82 -14.98 1.12
C THR A 82 -8.61 -15.32 2.60
N TRP A 83 -7.54 -14.82 3.22
CA TRP A 83 -7.15 -15.19 4.59
C TRP A 83 -7.31 -14.03 5.56
N ASP A 84 -7.67 -14.36 6.79
CA ASP A 84 -7.68 -13.41 7.89
C ASP A 84 -6.24 -13.14 8.38
N LEU A 85 -5.76 -11.93 8.12
CA LEU A 85 -4.42 -11.50 8.52
C LEU A 85 -4.38 -10.86 9.91
N THR A 86 -5.49 -10.80 10.66
CA THR A 86 -5.54 -10.16 11.99
C THR A 86 -4.61 -10.81 13.01
N HIS A 87 -4.27 -12.09 12.82
CA HIS A 87 -3.27 -12.80 13.63
C HIS A 87 -1.86 -12.20 13.50
N TYR A 88 -1.55 -11.57 12.37
CA TYR A 88 -0.31 -10.84 12.12
C TYR A 88 -0.50 -9.37 12.51
N SER A 89 -0.66 -9.13 13.81
CA SER A 89 -1.16 -7.86 14.36
C SER A 89 -0.43 -6.59 13.88
N ALA A 90 0.91 -6.62 13.77
CA ALA A 90 1.71 -5.49 13.33
C ALA A 90 1.60 -5.30 11.81
N LEU A 91 1.67 -6.38 11.04
CA LEU A 91 1.45 -6.32 9.59
C LEU A 91 0.05 -5.80 9.26
N ASN A 92 -0.97 -6.30 9.94
CA ASN A 92 -2.36 -5.88 9.76
C ASN A 92 -2.55 -4.41 10.14
N ALA A 93 -1.93 -3.96 11.24
CA ALA A 93 -1.97 -2.56 11.64
C ALA A 93 -1.32 -1.64 10.61
N ASP A 94 -0.15 -2.00 10.08
CA ASP A 94 0.54 -1.23 9.04
C ASP A 94 -0.31 -1.19 7.75
N LEU A 95 -0.77 -2.34 7.24
CA LEU A 95 -1.63 -2.41 6.06
C LEU A 95 -2.91 -1.56 6.23
N THR A 96 -3.55 -1.64 7.40
CA THR A 96 -4.74 -0.84 7.71
C THR A 96 -4.43 0.65 7.70
N PHE A 97 -3.38 1.06 8.41
CA PHE A 97 -2.96 2.46 8.50
C PHE A 97 -2.65 3.04 7.11
N PHE A 98 -1.84 2.35 6.32
CA PHE A 98 -1.46 2.83 4.99
C PHE A 98 -2.63 2.80 3.99
N ASN A 99 -3.56 1.84 4.11
CA ASN A 99 -4.79 1.85 3.30
C ASN A 99 -5.73 3.02 3.66
N GLN A 100 -5.83 3.37 4.95
CA GLN A 100 -6.57 4.55 5.38
C GLN A 100 -5.92 5.83 4.85
N ALA A 101 -4.59 5.97 4.99
CA ALA A 101 -3.86 7.11 4.45
C ALA A 101 -4.05 7.24 2.92
N ARG A 102 -3.94 6.13 2.18
CA ARG A 102 -4.21 6.08 0.72
C ARG A 102 -5.62 6.57 0.38
N SER A 103 -6.63 6.15 1.14
CA SER A 103 -8.02 6.55 0.94
C SER A 103 -8.23 8.05 1.18
N MET A 104 -7.66 8.58 2.25
CA MET A 104 -7.69 10.03 2.54
C MET A 104 -7.02 10.85 1.44
N MET A 105 -5.88 10.40 0.90
CA MET A 105 -5.22 11.10 -0.20
C MET A 105 -6.06 11.10 -1.49
N LEU A 106 -6.76 9.99 -1.78
CA LEU A 106 -7.71 9.96 -2.90
C LEU A 106 -8.87 10.93 -2.71
N GLU A 107 -9.37 11.09 -1.48
CA GLU A 107 -10.40 12.09 -1.16
C GLU A 107 -9.89 13.52 -1.40
N VAL A 108 -8.69 13.85 -0.93
CA VAL A 108 -8.06 15.17 -1.18
C VAL A 108 -7.95 15.45 -2.68
N ILE A 109 -7.51 14.47 -3.48
CA ILE A 109 -7.42 14.62 -4.94
C ILE A 109 -8.79 14.90 -5.57
N ARG A 110 -9.84 14.18 -5.15
CA ARG A 110 -11.21 14.37 -5.66
C ARG A 110 -11.75 15.77 -5.33
N GLU A 111 -11.48 16.27 -4.12
CA GLU A 111 -11.89 17.62 -3.72
C GLU A 111 -11.19 18.70 -4.56
N VAL A 112 -9.89 18.56 -4.81
CA VAL A 112 -9.12 19.47 -5.67
C VAL A 112 -9.66 19.47 -7.11
N GLU A 113 -9.94 18.30 -7.67
CA GLU A 113 -10.51 18.16 -9.02
C GLU A 113 -11.91 18.78 -9.13
N SER A 114 -12.75 18.56 -8.11
CA SER A 114 -14.12 19.10 -8.06
C SER A 114 -14.13 20.63 -7.98
N ASN A 115 -13.27 21.22 -7.15
CA ASN A 115 -13.17 22.68 -7.02
C ASN A 115 -12.62 23.35 -8.29
N ARG A 116 -11.75 22.68 -9.04
CA ARG A 116 -11.23 23.19 -10.32
C ARG A 116 -12.23 23.14 -11.47
N THR A 117 -13.24 22.27 -11.40
CA THR A 117 -14.29 22.17 -12.42
C THR A 117 -15.41 23.21 -12.21
N ARG A 118 -15.50 23.79 -11.01
CA ARG A 118 -16.51 24.81 -10.64
C ARG A 118 -16.07 26.25 -10.94
N ASN A 119 -14.79 26.48 -11.19
CA ASN A 119 -14.19 27.78 -11.56
C ASN A 119 -13.89 27.82 -13.05
#